data_AF-A0A6G1JGZ2-F1
#
_entry.id   AF-A0A6G1JGZ2-F1
#
_cell.length_a   1.000
_cell.length_b   1.000
_cell.length_c   1.000
_cell.angle_alpha   90.00
_cell.angle_beta   90.00
_cell.angle_gamma   90.00
#
_symmetry.space_group_name_H-M   'P 1'
#
loop_
_entity.id
_entity.type
_entity.pdbx_description
1 polymer ?
#
loop_
_entity_poly.entity_id
_entity_poly.type
_entity_poly.pdbx_seq_one_letter_code
_entity_poly.pdbx_strand_id
1 'polypeptide(L)'
;MCPLTANPLRLSPPDMLVTPPTPSPRSRAGPNAMYNLPHASTSSARIISPIILIPGHDPLCTTLTPQQLSELLPTLHIYIVPSQPSLAILPAAGISCIGLRKALLWREADIQGPGEVLESNLSELVQIFQALTFLGNKSTSRNLWPLGKMIMSEINNGLSLTEYQDLWALRYLPFTEAFIKAIVKRLALMESGLAKWSEHPSFQWMRDNDAVFARKVDVAIWILRWVYESGNLTQKVQRACAELEGAQKRAARMEKHGGGSAVQKFKARLETVQE
;
A
#
# COMPACT_ATOMS: atom_id res chain seq x y z
N MET A 1 36.66 -9.36 -30.47
CA MET A 1 36.92 -8.40 -31.56
C MET A 1 35.77 -7.40 -31.60
N CYS A 2 36.05 -6.14 -31.24
CA CYS A 2 35.20 -4.94 -31.34
C CYS A 2 35.02 -4.50 -32.81
N PRO A 3 34.15 -3.53 -33.20
CA PRO A 3 33.60 -2.38 -32.43
C PRO A 3 32.06 -2.20 -32.50
N LEU A 4 31.37 -1.65 -31.49
CA LEU A 4 31.21 -0.23 -31.11
C LEU A 4 30.71 0.69 -32.22
N THR A 5 29.45 1.14 -32.11
CA THR A 5 29.05 2.53 -32.37
C THR A 5 27.88 2.93 -31.47
N ALA A 6 28.17 3.80 -30.52
CA ALA A 6 27.22 4.61 -29.78
C ALA A 6 26.76 5.80 -30.64
N ASN A 7 25.54 6.28 -30.42
CA ASN A 7 25.26 7.71 -30.57
C ASN A 7 24.13 8.14 -29.62
N PRO A 8 24.42 9.01 -28.63
CA PRO A 8 23.43 9.60 -27.74
C PRO A 8 22.82 10.87 -28.35
N LEU A 9 21.50 10.99 -28.32
CA LEU A 9 20.80 12.24 -28.65
C LEU A 9 20.94 13.22 -27.49
N ARG A 10 21.90 14.14 -27.63
CA ARG A 10 22.00 15.42 -26.93
C ARG A 10 20.92 16.37 -27.46
N LEU A 11 20.06 16.88 -26.59
CA LEU A 11 19.32 18.12 -26.84
C LEU A 11 19.83 19.17 -25.85
N SER A 12 20.61 20.11 -26.36
CA SER A 12 20.98 21.34 -25.66
C SER A 12 19.86 22.38 -25.78
N PRO A 13 19.68 23.27 -24.80
CA PRO A 13 18.62 24.28 -24.76
C PRO A 13 18.95 25.52 -25.61
N PRO A 14 17.95 26.30 -26.07
CA PRO A 14 18.22 27.59 -26.67
C PRO A 14 18.29 28.71 -25.60
N ASP A 15 19.46 29.32 -25.56
CA ASP A 15 19.79 30.73 -25.39
C ASP A 15 18.82 31.69 -24.69
N MET A 16 19.33 32.21 -23.57
CA MET A 16 18.96 33.48 -22.97
C MET A 16 19.28 34.64 -23.92
N LEU A 17 18.26 35.44 -24.26
CA LEU A 17 18.44 36.78 -24.82
C LEU A 17 18.12 37.81 -23.73
N VAL A 18 19.19 38.33 -23.13
CA VAL A 18 19.21 39.56 -22.35
C VAL A 18 19.28 40.73 -23.34
N THR A 19 18.34 41.67 -23.25
CA THR A 19 18.48 43.00 -23.85
C THR A 19 18.31 44.10 -22.79
N PRO A 20 19.01 45.25 -22.94
CA PRO A 20 19.20 46.24 -21.87
C PRO A 20 18.08 47.30 -21.83
N PRO A 21 17.97 48.09 -20.74
CA PRO A 21 16.94 49.13 -20.63
C PRO A 21 17.39 50.42 -21.33
N THR A 22 16.44 51.18 -21.89
CA THR A 22 16.63 52.59 -22.30
C THR A 22 15.29 53.35 -22.17
N PRO A 23 15.30 54.70 -22.12
CA PRO A 23 14.93 55.45 -20.93
C PRO A 23 13.56 56.13 -21.02
N SER A 24 13.07 56.57 -19.86
CA SER A 24 11.83 57.33 -19.68
C SER A 24 11.73 58.63 -20.49
N PRO A 25 10.53 59.03 -20.90
CA PRO A 25 10.16 60.44 -21.02
C PRO A 25 9.38 60.90 -19.78
N ARG A 26 9.91 61.92 -19.10
CA ARG A 26 9.13 62.81 -18.24
C ARG A 26 8.07 63.51 -19.10
N SER A 27 6.81 63.56 -18.66
CA SER A 27 6.02 64.81 -18.68
C SER A 27 4.62 64.64 -18.06
N ARG A 28 4.38 65.54 -17.10
CA ARG A 28 3.11 66.15 -16.68
C ARG A 28 2.19 65.40 -15.73
N ALA A 29 2.32 65.84 -14.47
CA ALA A 29 1.34 65.83 -13.42
C ALA A 29 -0.07 66.25 -13.87
N GLY A 30 -1.06 65.44 -13.52
CA GLY A 30 -2.40 65.90 -13.15
C GLY A 30 -2.57 65.71 -11.64
N PRO A 31 -3.14 66.66 -10.89
CA PRO A 31 -3.48 66.46 -9.49
C PRO A 31 -4.79 65.67 -9.43
N ASN A 32 -4.88 64.70 -8.52
CA ASN A 32 -6.04 63.83 -8.25
C ASN A 32 -6.21 62.57 -9.13
N ALA A 33 -5.16 61.77 -9.21
CA ALA A 33 -5.34 60.32 -9.29
C ALA A 33 -4.74 59.72 -8.01
N MET A 34 -5.55 59.56 -6.96
CA MET A 34 -5.27 58.56 -5.94
C MET A 34 -5.27 57.22 -6.67
N TYR A 35 -4.09 56.79 -7.11
CA TYR A 35 -3.87 55.42 -7.48
C TYR A 35 -4.05 54.61 -6.20
N ASN A 36 -5.27 54.13 -5.98
CA ASN A 36 -5.49 52.91 -5.23
C ASN A 36 -4.76 51.81 -6.02
N LEU A 37 -3.47 51.67 -5.74
CA LEU A 37 -2.77 50.43 -6.00
C LEU A 37 -3.67 49.34 -5.44
N PRO A 38 -4.07 48.31 -6.22
CA PRO A 38 -4.67 47.14 -5.62
C PRO A 38 -3.63 46.68 -4.61
N HIS A 39 -3.94 46.84 -3.32
CA HIS A 39 -3.19 46.16 -2.29
C HIS A 39 -3.26 44.71 -2.72
N ALA A 40 -2.11 44.17 -3.16
CA ALA A 40 -1.93 42.75 -3.19
C ALA A 40 -2.19 42.34 -1.74
N SER A 41 -3.41 41.86 -1.49
CA SER A 41 -3.80 41.17 -0.29
C SER A 41 -2.93 39.93 -0.27
N THR A 42 -1.68 40.11 0.15
CA THR A 42 -0.84 39.03 0.60
C THR A 42 -1.56 38.54 1.84
N SER A 43 -2.44 37.57 1.63
CA SER A 43 -2.83 36.65 2.67
C SER A 43 -1.51 36.07 3.19
N SER A 44 -0.93 36.75 4.17
CA SER A 44 0.23 36.30 4.94
C SER A 44 -0.23 35.20 5.92
N ALA A 45 -1.08 34.29 5.46
CA ALA A 45 -1.16 32.98 6.05
C ALA A 45 0.19 32.33 5.75
N ARG A 46 1.17 32.49 6.65
CA ARG A 46 2.38 31.68 6.63
C ARG A 46 1.90 30.24 6.59
N ILE A 47 2.12 29.56 5.48
CA ILE A 47 1.85 28.13 5.36
C ILE A 47 2.85 27.47 6.30
N ILE A 48 2.39 27.14 7.50
CA ILE A 48 3.17 26.36 8.47
C ILE A 48 3.10 24.92 7.96
N SER A 49 4.13 24.48 7.24
CA SER A 49 4.27 23.07 6.87
C SER A 49 4.52 22.26 8.14
N PRO A 50 3.60 21.36 8.52
CA PRO A 50 3.82 20.46 9.64
C PRO A 50 5.03 19.56 9.35
N ILE A 51 5.90 19.40 10.34
CA ILE A 51 7.06 18.50 10.31
C ILE A 51 6.73 17.32 11.22
N ILE A 52 6.79 16.11 10.67
CA ILE A 52 6.60 14.87 11.42
C ILE A 52 7.94 14.15 11.52
N LEU A 53 8.40 13.91 12.74
CA LEU A 53 9.62 13.18 13.05
C LEU A 53 9.28 11.77 13.51
N ILE A 54 9.93 10.78 12.89
CA ILE A 54 10.00 9.41 13.38
C ILE A 54 11.48 9.14 13.69
N PRO A 55 11.86 8.84 14.94
CA PRO A 55 13.26 8.64 15.28
C PRO A 55 13.91 7.55 14.41
N GLY A 56 15.10 7.84 13.88
CA GLY A 56 15.81 6.94 12.97
C GLY A 56 15.47 7.12 11.49
N HIS A 57 14.58 8.04 11.13
CA HIS A 57 14.21 8.36 9.75
C HIS A 57 14.34 9.86 9.46
N ASP A 58 14.39 10.19 8.16
CA ASP A 58 14.35 11.57 7.71
C ASP A 58 13.01 12.24 8.07
N PRO A 59 13.03 13.54 8.41
CA PRO A 59 11.82 14.31 8.67
C PRO A 59 10.84 14.23 7.50
N LEU A 60 9.56 14.03 7.81
CA LEU A 60 8.48 14.09 6.84
C LEU A 60 7.87 15.49 6.88
N CYS A 61 7.95 16.19 5.76
CA CYS A 61 7.29 17.47 5.55
C CYS A 61 6.05 17.25 4.68
N THR A 62 5.01 18.05 4.90
CA THR A 62 3.77 18.00 4.12
C THR A 62 3.29 19.39 3.75
N THR A 63 2.61 19.50 2.61
CA THR A 63 1.90 20.71 2.19
C THR A 63 0.47 20.77 2.71
N LEU A 64 0.01 19.72 3.42
CA LEU A 64 -1.32 19.66 4.00
C LEU A 64 -1.49 20.71 5.10
N THR A 65 -2.66 21.36 5.12
CA THR A 65 -3.04 22.26 6.22
C THR A 65 -3.27 21.46 7.51
N PRO A 66 -3.17 22.07 8.70
CA PRO A 66 -3.45 21.39 9.96
C PRO A 66 -4.83 20.72 10.00
N GLN A 67 -5.85 21.35 9.40
CA GLN A 67 -7.19 20.77 9.29
C GLN A 67 -7.18 19.49 8.43
N GLN A 68 -6.59 19.54 7.23
CA GLN A 68 -6.48 18.38 6.34
C GLN A 68 -5.68 17.24 6.99
N LEU A 69 -4.63 17.60 7.74
CA LEU A 69 -3.81 16.64 8.46
C LEU A 69 -4.60 16.00 9.61
N SER A 70 -5.44 16.76 10.32
CA SER A 70 -6.33 16.23 11.37
C SER A 70 -7.42 15.31 10.84
N GLU A 71 -7.91 15.56 9.61
CA GLU A 71 -8.85 14.66 8.93
C GLU A 71 -8.18 13.34 8.54
N LEU A 72 -6.94 13.41 8.02
CA LEU A 72 -6.19 12.23 7.61
C LEU A 72 -5.66 11.42 8.80
N LEU A 73 -5.17 12.11 9.83
CA LEU A 73 -4.44 11.56 10.98
C LEU A 73 -5.08 12.03 12.31
N PRO A 74 -6.27 11.51 12.68
CA PRO A 74 -7.05 12.02 13.81
C PRO A 74 -6.30 12.11 15.15
N THR A 75 -5.38 11.19 15.42
CA THR A 75 -4.63 11.16 16.70
C THR A 75 -3.26 11.83 16.64
N LEU A 76 -2.90 12.49 15.53
CA LEU A 76 -1.60 13.16 15.40
C LEU A 76 -1.38 14.22 16.50
N HIS A 77 -2.45 14.90 16.92
CA HIS A 77 -2.40 15.95 17.94
C HIS A 77 -1.79 15.50 19.28
N ILE A 78 -1.85 14.19 19.59
CA ILE A 78 -1.25 13.61 20.81
C ILE A 78 0.28 13.71 20.78
N TYR A 79 0.86 13.78 19.59
CA TYR A 79 2.30 13.75 19.36
C TYR A 79 2.89 15.14 19.03
N ILE A 80 2.06 16.18 19.01
CA ILE A 80 2.50 17.54 18.74
C ILE A 80 3.27 18.08 19.95
N VAL A 81 4.43 18.69 19.69
CA VAL A 81 5.26 19.30 20.72
C VAL A 81 4.58 20.58 21.21
N PRO A 82 4.24 20.74 22.51
CA PRO A 82 3.49 21.91 22.99
C PRO A 82 4.19 23.25 22.73
N SER A 83 5.53 23.27 22.76
CA SER A 83 6.32 24.46 22.46
C SER A 83 6.52 24.72 20.97
N GLN A 84 6.21 23.76 20.11
CA GLN A 84 6.40 23.82 18.65
C GLN A 84 5.22 23.14 17.95
N PRO A 85 4.08 23.83 17.78
CA PRO A 85 2.85 23.23 17.24
C PRO A 85 2.96 22.78 15.77
N SER A 86 4.01 23.20 15.07
CA SER A 86 4.36 22.74 13.74
C SER A 86 5.13 21.41 13.73
N LEU A 87 5.51 20.88 14.89
CA LEU A 87 6.35 19.69 15.02
C LEU A 87 5.58 18.58 15.75
N ALA A 88 5.52 17.40 15.13
CA ALA A 88 5.02 16.17 15.75
C ALA A 88 6.14 15.14 15.86
N ILE A 89 6.28 14.50 17.02
CA ILE A 89 7.28 13.46 17.26
C ILE A 89 6.57 12.13 17.53
N LEU A 90 6.62 11.24 16.55
CA LEU A 90 6.00 9.92 16.62
C LEU A 90 6.95 8.90 17.27
N PRO A 91 6.42 7.82 17.87
CA PRO A 91 7.25 6.75 18.40
C PRO A 91 8.04 6.06 17.28
N ALA A 92 9.31 5.74 17.56
CA ALA A 92 10.20 5.06 16.61
C ALA A 92 9.69 3.66 16.22
N ALA A 93 9.08 2.97 17.18
CA ALA A 93 8.52 1.65 17.00
C ALA A 93 7.01 1.74 16.78
N GLY A 94 6.50 1.04 15.76
CA GLY A 94 5.08 0.80 15.58
C GLY A 94 4.42 1.56 14.43
N ILE A 95 5.13 2.43 13.72
CA ILE A 95 4.62 3.08 12.50
C ILE A 95 5.61 2.92 11.34
N SER A 96 5.10 2.60 10.16
CA SER A 96 5.91 2.62 8.94
C SER A 96 6.14 4.07 8.48
N CYS A 97 7.41 4.49 8.42
CA CYS A 97 7.80 5.77 7.81
C CYS A 97 7.42 5.82 6.32
N ILE A 98 7.62 4.73 5.58
CA ILE A 98 7.25 4.62 4.16
C ILE A 98 5.73 4.76 4.01
N GLY A 99 4.97 4.03 4.84
CA GLY A 99 3.51 4.07 4.84
C GLY A 99 2.96 5.46 5.14
N LEU A 100 3.50 6.14 6.16
CA LEU A 100 3.09 7.51 6.49
C LEU A 100 3.43 8.50 5.38
N ARG A 101 4.65 8.43 4.83
CA ARG A 101 5.07 9.30 3.71
C ARG A 101 4.14 9.14 2.52
N LYS A 102 3.85 7.90 2.11
CA LYS A 102 2.94 7.61 0.99
C LYS A 102 1.51 8.04 1.29
N ALA A 103 1.04 7.92 2.54
CA ALA A 103 -0.28 8.39 2.94
C ALA A 103 -0.40 9.93 2.82
N LEU A 104 0.64 10.67 3.19
CA LEU A 104 0.69 12.12 3.03
C LEU A 104 0.67 12.50 1.54
N LEU A 105 1.55 11.89 0.74
CA LEU A 105 1.61 12.12 -0.71
C LEU A 105 0.29 11.78 -1.41
N TRP A 106 -0.36 10.68 -1.00
CA TRP A 106 -1.68 10.31 -1.50
C TRP A 106 -2.71 11.41 -1.27
N ARG A 107 -2.74 11.97 -0.05
CA ARG A 107 -3.69 13.03 0.30
C ARG A 107 -3.37 14.35 -0.40
N GLU A 108 -2.09 14.65 -0.59
CA GLU A 108 -1.65 15.83 -1.34
C GLU A 108 -2.08 15.75 -2.81
N ALA A 109 -1.88 14.60 -3.45
CA ALA A 109 -2.31 14.34 -4.83
C ALA A 109 -3.85 14.44 -4.98
N ASP A 110 -4.60 13.84 -4.05
CA ASP A 110 -6.08 13.89 -4.02
C ASP A 110 -6.62 15.34 -3.94
N ILE A 111 -5.86 16.26 -3.33
CA ILE A 111 -6.21 17.68 -3.23
C ILE A 111 -5.81 18.47 -4.49
N GLN A 112 -4.64 18.16 -5.07
CA GLN A 112 -4.09 18.91 -6.22
C GLN A 112 -4.83 18.60 -7.53
N GLY A 113 -5.34 17.38 -7.69
CA GLY A 113 -6.14 17.00 -8.85
C GLY A 113 -6.81 15.64 -8.70
N PRO A 114 -8.15 15.55 -8.77
CA PRO A 114 -8.84 14.27 -8.75
C PRO A 114 -8.48 13.48 -10.02
N GLY A 115 -7.65 12.46 -9.87
CA GLY A 115 -7.17 11.62 -10.98
C GLY A 115 -5.67 11.30 -10.95
N GLU A 116 -4.89 11.95 -10.09
CA GLU A 116 -3.50 11.53 -9.87
C GLU A 116 -3.46 10.15 -9.19
N VAL A 117 -2.87 9.19 -9.90
CA VAL A 117 -2.70 7.82 -9.40
C VAL A 117 -1.41 7.79 -8.59
N LEU A 118 -1.53 7.53 -7.29
CA LEU A 118 -0.34 7.23 -6.49
C LEU A 118 0.17 5.84 -6.90
N GLU A 119 1.35 5.78 -7.52
CA GLU A 119 2.05 4.53 -7.74
C GLU A 119 2.47 3.92 -6.40
N SER A 120 1.85 2.81 -6.03
CA SER A 120 2.17 2.05 -4.83
C SER A 120 2.07 0.55 -5.08
N ASN A 121 3.03 -0.20 -4.58
CA ASN A 121 2.96 -1.66 -4.58
C ASN A 121 2.12 -2.17 -3.38
N LEU A 122 1.78 -3.47 -3.37
CA LEU A 122 0.93 -4.05 -2.34
C LEU A 122 1.49 -3.91 -0.91
N SER A 123 2.81 -4.03 -0.75
CA SER A 123 3.45 -3.87 0.56
C SER A 123 3.37 -2.42 1.06
N GLU A 124 3.46 -1.44 0.16
CA GLU A 124 3.28 -0.02 0.47
C GLU A 124 1.83 0.28 0.85
N LEU A 125 0.86 -0.33 0.15
CA LEU A 125 -0.57 -0.20 0.49
C LEU A 125 -0.87 -0.73 1.90
N VAL A 126 -0.29 -1.87 2.28
CA VAL A 126 -0.40 -2.39 3.65
C VAL A 126 0.24 -1.45 4.67
N GLN A 127 1.39 -0.85 4.33
CA GLN A 127 2.05 0.13 5.21
C GLN A 127 1.25 1.44 5.34
N ILE A 128 0.59 1.91 4.28
CA ILE A 128 -0.34 3.04 4.32
C ILE A 128 -1.52 2.71 5.24
N PHE A 129 -2.14 1.54 5.03
CA PHE A 129 -3.23 1.08 5.89
C PHE A 129 -2.80 1.05 7.36
N GLN A 130 -1.60 0.52 7.62
CA GLN A 130 -1.02 0.42 8.95
C GLN A 130 -0.79 1.78 9.60
N ALA A 131 -0.14 2.72 8.89
CA ALA A 131 0.17 4.04 9.41
C ALA A 131 -1.11 4.86 9.70
N LEU A 132 -2.09 4.80 8.80
CA LEU A 132 -3.37 5.46 9.00
C LEU A 132 -4.14 4.88 10.20
N THR A 133 -4.14 3.55 10.35
CA THR A 133 -4.78 2.88 11.50
C THR A 133 -4.09 3.27 12.81
N PHE A 134 -2.76 3.26 12.82
CA PHE A 134 -1.96 3.69 13.97
C PHE A 134 -2.30 5.12 14.41
N LEU A 135 -2.54 6.01 13.45
CA LEU A 135 -2.89 7.41 13.68
C LEU A 135 -4.41 7.65 13.79
N GLY A 136 -5.16 6.62 14.20
CA GLY A 136 -6.53 6.75 14.70
C GLY A 136 -7.63 6.53 13.68
N ASN A 137 -7.31 6.14 12.44
CA ASN A 137 -8.33 5.75 11.49
C ASN A 137 -8.93 4.39 11.87
N LYS A 138 -10.26 4.30 11.85
CA LYS A 138 -10.98 3.03 12.03
C LYS A 138 -10.97 2.23 10.73
N SER A 139 -10.93 0.91 10.81
CA SER A 139 -11.00 0.01 9.64
C SER A 139 -12.26 0.19 8.79
N THR A 140 -13.33 0.75 9.37
CA THR A 140 -14.59 1.09 8.70
C THR A 140 -14.64 2.52 8.18
N SER A 141 -13.56 3.30 8.30
CA SER A 141 -13.52 4.67 7.79
C SER A 141 -13.59 4.69 6.26
N ARG A 142 -14.03 5.83 5.72
CA ARG A 142 -14.14 6.06 4.27
C ARG A 142 -12.83 5.78 3.52
N ASN A 143 -11.69 6.02 4.16
CA ASN A 143 -10.37 5.85 3.56
C ASN A 143 -9.84 4.43 3.72
N LEU A 144 -9.98 3.83 4.92
CA LEU A 144 -9.40 2.53 5.21
C LEU A 144 -10.21 1.34 4.69
N TRP A 145 -11.54 1.44 4.65
CA TRP A 145 -12.36 0.31 4.24
C TRP A 145 -12.15 -0.08 2.77
N PRO A 146 -12.14 0.85 1.79
CA PRO A 146 -11.82 0.51 0.40
C PRO A 146 -10.39 0.00 0.24
N LEU A 147 -9.43 0.64 0.93
CA LEU A 147 -8.02 0.23 0.90
C LEU A 147 -7.84 -1.20 1.41
N GLY A 148 -8.43 -1.52 2.57
CA GLY A 148 -8.38 -2.87 3.13
C GLY A 148 -9.02 -3.91 2.22
N LYS A 149 -10.13 -3.57 1.56
CA LYS A 149 -10.77 -4.45 0.56
C LYS A 149 -9.89 -4.71 -0.64
N MET A 150 -9.27 -3.65 -1.19
CA MET A 150 -8.35 -3.76 -2.32
C MET A 150 -7.17 -4.66 -1.97
N ILE A 151 -6.54 -4.46 -0.81
CA ILE A 151 -5.43 -5.30 -0.32
C ILE A 151 -5.86 -6.77 -0.22
N MET A 152 -7.03 -7.04 0.38
CA MET A 152 -7.53 -8.40 0.51
C MET A 152 -7.84 -9.04 -0.85
N SER A 153 -8.39 -8.28 -1.79
CA SER A 153 -8.64 -8.73 -3.17
C SER A 153 -7.33 -9.15 -3.85
N GLU A 154 -6.28 -8.33 -3.77
CA GLU A 154 -4.97 -8.68 -4.34
C GLU A 154 -4.39 -9.96 -3.71
N ILE A 155 -4.46 -10.10 -2.38
CA ILE A 155 -4.02 -11.32 -1.69
C ILE A 155 -4.80 -12.56 -2.16
N ASN A 156 -6.11 -12.43 -2.37
CA ASN A 156 -6.97 -13.52 -2.80
C ASN A 156 -6.70 -13.93 -4.26
N ASN A 157 -6.44 -12.96 -5.15
CA ASN A 157 -6.11 -13.18 -6.55
C ASN A 157 -4.79 -13.96 -6.72
N GLY A 158 -3.92 -13.88 -5.73
CA GLY A 158 -2.66 -14.61 -5.69
C GLY A 158 -1.48 -13.69 -5.95
N LEU A 159 -0.38 -13.99 -5.28
CA LEU A 159 0.80 -13.13 -5.22
C LEU A 159 2.01 -13.84 -5.82
N SER A 160 2.94 -13.04 -6.34
CA SER A 160 4.28 -13.47 -6.64
C SER A 160 5.05 -13.80 -5.35
N LEU A 161 6.17 -14.52 -5.49
CA LEU A 161 7.05 -14.82 -4.35
C LEU A 161 7.53 -13.55 -3.64
N THR A 162 7.97 -12.54 -4.41
CA THR A 162 8.48 -11.28 -3.87
C THR A 162 7.42 -10.60 -3.03
N GLU A 163 6.17 -10.56 -3.49
CA GLU A 163 5.07 -9.97 -2.74
C GLU A 163 4.75 -10.74 -1.45
N TYR A 164 4.81 -12.08 -1.46
CA TYR A 164 4.70 -12.85 -0.21
C TYR A 164 5.83 -12.53 0.77
N GLN A 165 7.06 -12.38 0.28
CA GLN A 165 8.23 -12.04 1.09
C GLN A 165 8.09 -10.66 1.70
N ASP A 166 7.71 -9.66 0.90
CA ASP A 166 7.53 -8.29 1.32
C ASP A 166 6.42 -8.18 2.36
N LEU A 167 5.25 -8.79 2.10
CA LEU A 167 4.15 -8.80 3.07
C LEU A 167 4.53 -9.54 4.36
N TRP A 168 5.26 -10.65 4.26
CA TRP A 168 5.73 -11.36 5.45
C TRP A 168 6.73 -10.55 6.27
N ALA A 169 7.54 -9.69 5.64
CA ALA A 169 8.44 -8.78 6.35
C ALA A 169 7.67 -7.78 7.24
N LEU A 170 6.46 -7.40 6.83
CA LEU A 170 5.59 -6.47 7.57
C LEU A 170 4.93 -7.10 8.81
N ARG A 171 5.10 -8.40 9.07
CA ARG A 171 4.43 -9.14 10.18
C ARG A 171 4.65 -8.58 11.58
N TYR A 172 5.67 -7.75 11.76
CA TYR A 172 6.02 -7.14 13.04
C TYR A 172 5.34 -5.79 13.24
N LEU A 173 4.75 -5.21 12.20
CA LEU A 173 4.00 -3.98 12.31
C LEU A 173 2.61 -4.26 12.90
N PRO A 174 2.14 -3.44 13.85
CA PRO A 174 0.81 -3.60 14.42
C PRO A 174 -0.26 -3.36 13.35
N PHE A 175 -1.47 -3.91 13.54
CA PHE A 175 -2.62 -3.73 12.64
C PHE A 175 -2.47 -4.39 11.26
N THR A 176 -1.42 -5.18 11.03
CA THR A 176 -1.24 -5.96 9.78
C THR A 176 -1.76 -7.39 9.90
N GLU A 177 -2.22 -7.81 11.07
CA GLU A 177 -2.48 -9.20 11.42
C GLU A 177 -3.54 -9.84 10.52
N ALA A 178 -4.52 -9.06 10.06
CA ALA A 178 -5.54 -9.53 9.13
C ALA A 178 -4.94 -9.96 7.78
N PHE A 179 -4.02 -9.15 7.23
CA PHE A 179 -3.34 -9.44 5.97
C PHE A 179 -2.35 -10.59 6.14
N ILE A 180 -1.61 -10.63 7.27
CA ILE A 180 -0.70 -11.74 7.57
C ILE A 180 -1.47 -13.07 7.69
N LYS A 181 -2.65 -13.06 8.31
CA LYS A 181 -3.52 -14.26 8.35
C LYS A 181 -4.01 -14.65 6.96
N ALA A 182 -4.34 -13.68 6.11
CA ALA A 182 -4.78 -13.94 4.75
C ALA A 182 -3.69 -14.60 3.90
N ILE A 183 -2.44 -14.10 3.94
CA ILE A 183 -1.33 -14.72 3.21
C ILE A 183 -1.04 -16.14 3.72
N VAL A 184 -1.05 -16.36 5.05
CA VAL A 184 -0.83 -17.69 5.63
C VAL A 184 -1.91 -18.67 5.18
N LYS A 185 -3.17 -18.23 5.18
CA LYS A 185 -4.29 -19.05 4.69
C LYS A 185 -4.14 -19.37 3.20
N ARG A 186 -3.72 -18.40 2.39
CA ARG A 186 -3.52 -18.60 0.95
C ARG A 186 -2.39 -19.59 0.67
N LEU A 187 -1.29 -19.52 1.39
CA LEU A 187 -0.18 -20.48 1.32
C LEU A 187 -0.63 -21.89 1.74
N ALA A 188 -1.44 -22.01 2.79
CA ALA A 188 -1.99 -23.30 3.22
C ALA A 188 -2.95 -23.91 2.18
N LEU A 189 -3.75 -23.07 1.51
CA LEU A 189 -4.59 -23.51 0.40
C LEU A 189 -3.75 -23.96 -0.81
N MET A 190 -2.63 -23.29 -1.07
CA MET A 190 -1.69 -23.69 -2.11
C MET A 190 -1.04 -25.04 -1.82
N GLU A 191 -0.54 -25.26 -0.59
CA GLU A 191 0.06 -26.52 -0.15
C GLU A 191 -0.94 -27.69 -0.23
N SER A 192 -2.11 -27.53 0.40
CA SER A 192 -3.15 -28.56 0.40
C SER A 192 -3.72 -28.82 -0.99
N GLY A 193 -3.83 -27.79 -1.83
CA GLY A 193 -4.22 -27.92 -3.22
C GLY A 193 -3.22 -28.74 -4.02
N LEU A 194 -1.93 -28.39 -3.95
CA LEU A 194 -0.87 -29.08 -4.67
C LEU A 194 -0.76 -30.55 -4.25
N ALA A 195 -0.86 -30.85 -2.96
CA ALA A 195 -0.88 -32.23 -2.45
C ALA A 195 -2.01 -33.04 -3.11
N LYS A 196 -3.25 -32.52 -3.08
CA LYS A 196 -4.40 -33.20 -3.70
C LYS A 196 -4.24 -33.39 -5.21
N TRP A 197 -3.72 -32.39 -5.92
CA TRP A 197 -3.46 -32.51 -7.35
C TRP A 197 -2.39 -33.55 -7.66
N SER A 198 -1.33 -33.63 -6.85
CA SER A 198 -0.23 -34.57 -7.05
C SER A 198 -0.64 -36.03 -6.88
N GLU A 199 -1.71 -36.30 -6.13
CA GLU A 199 -2.30 -37.63 -5.97
C GLU A 199 -3.17 -38.05 -7.17
N HIS A 200 -3.52 -37.12 -8.08
CA HIS A 200 -4.39 -37.41 -9.21
C HIS A 200 -3.63 -38.18 -10.31
N PRO A 201 -4.19 -39.29 -10.87
CA PRO A 201 -3.47 -40.12 -11.85
C PRO A 201 -3.02 -39.38 -13.11
N SER A 202 -3.76 -38.35 -13.54
CA SER A 202 -3.40 -37.55 -14.72
C SER A 202 -2.41 -36.43 -14.43
N PHE A 203 -1.95 -36.23 -13.19
CA PHE A 203 -1.12 -35.09 -12.81
C PHE A 203 0.17 -35.00 -13.64
N GLN A 204 0.92 -36.10 -13.73
CA GLN A 204 2.17 -36.11 -14.51
C GLN A 204 1.91 -35.85 -15.99
N TRP A 205 0.88 -36.49 -16.56
CA TRP A 205 0.51 -36.26 -17.95
C TRP A 205 0.13 -34.78 -18.20
N MET A 206 -0.67 -34.16 -17.33
CA MET A 206 -1.01 -32.74 -17.45
C MET A 206 0.21 -31.85 -17.29
N ARG A 207 1.12 -32.16 -16.36
CA ARG A 207 2.36 -31.42 -16.18
C ARG A 207 3.27 -31.49 -17.41
N ASP A 208 3.35 -32.65 -18.05
CA ASP A 208 4.24 -32.84 -19.20
C ASP A 208 3.65 -32.28 -20.50
N ASN A 209 2.31 -32.22 -20.61
CA ASN A 209 1.62 -31.87 -21.86
C ASN A 209 0.93 -30.49 -21.84
N ASP A 210 0.75 -29.86 -20.68
CA ASP A 210 0.20 -28.50 -20.54
C ASP A 210 1.24 -27.55 -19.91
N ALA A 211 1.86 -26.74 -20.76
CA ALA A 211 2.89 -25.77 -20.35
C ALA A 211 2.37 -24.70 -19.36
N VAL A 212 1.09 -24.33 -19.44
CA VAL A 212 0.49 -23.35 -18.53
C VAL A 212 0.30 -23.98 -17.15
N PHE A 213 -0.18 -25.22 -17.12
CA PHE A 213 -0.30 -25.99 -15.88
C PHE A 213 1.07 -26.25 -15.23
N ALA A 214 2.05 -26.69 -16.02
CA ALA A 214 3.43 -26.90 -15.56
C ALA A 214 4.00 -25.64 -14.88
N ARG A 215 3.86 -24.49 -15.53
CA ARG A 215 4.31 -23.21 -14.98
C ARG A 215 3.63 -22.86 -13.66
N LYS A 216 2.32 -23.10 -13.52
CA LYS A 216 1.59 -22.86 -12.27
C LYS A 216 2.11 -23.76 -11.13
N VAL A 217 2.37 -25.03 -11.43
CA VAL A 217 2.94 -25.99 -10.47
C VAL A 217 4.33 -25.57 -10.04
N ASP A 218 5.20 -25.20 -10.98
CA ASP A 218 6.58 -24.81 -10.66
C ASP A 218 6.63 -23.53 -9.81
N VAL A 219 5.76 -22.54 -10.10
CA VAL A 219 5.60 -21.35 -9.26
C VAL A 219 5.14 -21.71 -7.85
N ALA A 220 4.14 -22.58 -7.71
CA ALA A 220 3.67 -23.02 -6.41
C ALA A 220 4.76 -23.75 -5.61
N ILE A 221 5.50 -24.66 -6.24
CA ILE A 221 6.62 -25.37 -5.62
C ILE A 221 7.70 -24.39 -5.16
N TRP A 222 8.05 -23.40 -5.98
CA TRP A 222 9.02 -22.38 -5.60
C TRP A 222 8.57 -21.63 -4.34
N ILE A 223 7.32 -21.15 -4.32
CA ILE A 223 6.78 -20.41 -3.17
C ILE A 223 6.78 -21.28 -1.92
N LEU A 224 6.34 -22.54 -2.02
CA LEU A 224 6.32 -23.47 -0.89
C LEU A 224 7.73 -23.80 -0.39
N ARG A 225 8.72 -23.92 -1.28
CA ARG A 225 10.11 -24.12 -0.87
C ARG A 225 10.60 -22.98 0.03
N TRP A 226 10.33 -21.73 -0.35
CA TRP A 226 10.65 -20.58 0.50
C TRP A 226 9.91 -20.63 1.85
N VAL A 227 8.65 -21.08 1.86
CA VAL A 227 7.89 -21.26 3.11
C VAL A 227 8.58 -22.25 4.06
N TYR A 228 9.09 -23.37 3.54
CA TYR A 228 9.78 -24.38 4.36
C TYR A 228 11.15 -23.92 4.88
N GLU A 229 11.81 -22.99 4.19
CA GLU A 229 13.06 -22.38 4.66
C GLU A 229 12.81 -21.36 5.80
N SER A 230 11.59 -20.83 5.91
CA SER A 230 11.19 -19.85 6.93
C SER A 230 10.50 -20.52 8.12
N GLY A 231 11.26 -21.02 9.09
CA GLY A 231 10.75 -21.88 10.18
C GLY A 231 9.51 -21.38 10.93
N ASN A 232 9.38 -20.06 11.19
CA ASN A 232 8.17 -19.52 11.83
C ASN A 232 6.95 -19.56 10.89
N LEU A 233 7.16 -19.24 9.62
CA LEU A 233 6.10 -19.26 8.61
C LEU A 233 5.65 -20.69 8.34
N THR A 234 6.58 -21.64 8.23
CA THR A 234 6.29 -23.07 8.04
C THR A 234 5.31 -23.57 9.08
N GLN A 235 5.58 -23.31 10.37
CA GLN A 235 4.71 -23.75 11.46
C GLN A 235 3.31 -23.13 11.38
N LYS A 236 3.20 -21.86 10.96
CA LYS A 236 1.90 -21.21 10.79
C LYS A 236 1.11 -21.79 9.63
N VAL A 237 1.77 -22.06 8.51
CA VAL A 237 1.14 -22.66 7.32
C VAL A 237 0.67 -24.08 7.63
N GLN A 238 1.50 -24.90 8.28
CA GLN A 238 1.12 -26.26 8.69
C GLN A 238 -0.09 -26.28 9.64
N ARG A 239 -0.12 -25.37 10.62
CA ARG A 239 -1.30 -25.22 11.50
C ARG A 239 -2.55 -24.86 10.70
N ALA A 240 -2.43 -23.92 9.76
CA ALA A 240 -3.54 -23.54 8.88
C ALA A 240 -3.99 -24.69 7.97
N CYS A 241 -3.07 -25.52 7.44
CA CYS A 241 -3.41 -26.75 6.72
C CYS A 241 -4.24 -27.71 7.57
N ALA A 242 -3.80 -27.98 8.81
CA ALA A 242 -4.53 -28.85 9.73
C ALA A 242 -5.93 -28.32 10.08
N GLU A 243 -6.07 -27.00 10.24
CA GLU A 243 -7.37 -26.35 10.45
C GLU A 243 -8.30 -26.48 9.24
N LEU A 244 -7.76 -26.31 8.03
CA LEU A 244 -8.49 -26.48 6.77
C LEU A 244 -8.96 -27.92 6.56
N GLU A 245 -8.11 -28.90 6.81
CA GLU A 245 -8.48 -30.32 6.77
C GLU A 245 -9.56 -30.67 7.80
N GLY A 246 -9.42 -30.17 9.03
CA GLY A 246 -10.41 -30.33 10.08
C GLY A 246 -11.76 -29.71 9.71
N ALA A 247 -11.75 -28.52 9.09
CA ALA A 247 -12.96 -27.87 8.58
C ALA A 247 -13.61 -28.67 7.45
N GLN A 248 -12.84 -29.20 6.50
CA GLN A 248 -13.35 -30.05 5.41
C GLN A 248 -13.98 -31.34 5.95
N LYS A 249 -13.32 -32.02 6.89
CA LYS A 249 -13.86 -33.23 7.54
C LYS A 249 -15.16 -32.95 8.30
N ARG A 250 -15.28 -31.79 8.97
CA ARG A 250 -16.52 -31.37 9.63
C ARG A 250 -17.64 -31.07 8.65
N ALA A 251 -17.34 -30.36 7.54
CA ALA A 251 -18.32 -30.06 6.51
C ALA A 251 -18.89 -31.35 5.87
N ALA A 252 -18.02 -32.30 5.51
CA ALA A 252 -18.42 -33.58 4.94
C ALA A 252 -19.31 -34.40 5.89
N ARG A 253 -19.06 -34.35 7.21
CA ARG A 253 -19.92 -34.99 8.22
C ARG A 253 -21.30 -34.32 8.30
N MET A 254 -21.38 -32.99 8.23
CA MET A 254 -22.66 -32.28 8.26
C MET A 254 -23.51 -32.51 7.00
N GLU A 255 -22.86 -32.66 5.84
CA GLU A 255 -23.52 -32.99 4.57
C GLU A 255 -24.12 -34.40 4.60
N LYS A 256 -23.41 -35.37 5.18
CA LYS A 256 -23.88 -36.75 5.35
C LYS A 256 -25.07 -36.88 6.32
N HIS A 257 -25.26 -35.93 7.24
CA HIS A 257 -26.32 -35.95 8.26
C HIS A 257 -27.50 -35.00 7.98
N GLY A 258 -27.72 -34.59 6.72
CA GLY A 258 -28.94 -33.87 6.31
C GLY A 258 -28.97 -32.37 6.62
N GLY A 259 -27.83 -31.75 6.94
CA GLY A 259 -27.72 -30.31 7.21
C GLY A 259 -27.63 -29.44 5.95
N GLY A 260 -28.40 -29.74 4.90
CA GLY A 260 -28.24 -29.13 3.56
C GLY A 260 -28.19 -27.59 3.54
N SER A 261 -28.97 -26.92 4.40
CA SER A 261 -28.99 -25.45 4.50
C SER A 261 -27.77 -24.86 5.21
N ALA A 262 -27.24 -25.54 6.24
CA ALA A 262 -26.04 -25.11 6.96
C ALA A 262 -24.77 -25.39 6.15
N VAL A 263 -24.75 -26.50 5.40
CA VAL A 263 -23.67 -26.86 4.49
C VAL A 263 -23.63 -25.92 3.29
N GLN A 264 -24.77 -25.55 2.70
CA GLN A 264 -24.79 -24.51 1.65
C GLN A 264 -24.30 -23.16 2.16
N LYS A 265 -24.69 -22.72 3.38
CA LYS A 265 -24.17 -21.48 3.97
C LYS A 265 -22.68 -21.56 4.33
N PHE A 266 -22.17 -22.72 4.73
CA PHE A 266 -20.76 -22.93 5.06
C PHE A 266 -19.89 -23.06 3.80
N LYS A 267 -20.39 -23.75 2.77
CA LYS A 267 -19.77 -23.90 1.46
C LYS A 267 -19.77 -22.56 0.71
N ALA A 268 -20.89 -21.83 0.72
CA ALA A 268 -20.93 -20.45 0.26
C ALA A 268 -19.97 -19.53 1.02
N ARG A 269 -19.73 -19.75 2.33
CA ARG A 269 -18.70 -19.03 3.10
C ARG A 269 -17.25 -19.45 2.79
N LEU A 270 -17.05 -20.64 2.23
CA LEU A 270 -15.74 -21.09 1.75
C LEU A 270 -15.51 -20.61 0.31
N GLU A 271 -16.56 -20.58 -0.51
CA GLU A 271 -16.55 -20.15 -1.91
C GLU A 271 -16.55 -18.61 -2.05
N THR A 272 -17.25 -17.86 -1.20
CA THR A 272 -17.10 -16.37 -1.10
C THR A 272 -15.75 -15.94 -0.49
N VAL A 273 -14.90 -16.89 -0.12
CA VAL A 273 -13.50 -16.67 0.23
C VAL A 273 -12.56 -17.19 -0.88
N GLN A 274 -13.12 -17.76 -1.95
CA GLN A 274 -12.42 -18.16 -3.19
C GLN A 274 -12.62 -17.16 -4.34
N GLU A 275 -13.66 -16.31 -4.30
CA GLU A 275 -13.81 -15.08 -5.09
C GLU A 275 -13.21 -13.86 -4.36
#